data_AF-A0A142X7R1-F1
#
_entry.id   AF-A0A142X7R1-F1
#
_cell.length_a   1.000
_cell.length_b   1.000
_cell.length_c   1.000
_cell.angle_alpha   90.00
_cell.angle_beta   90.00
_cell.angle_gamma   90.00
#
_symmetry.space_group_name_H-M   'P 1'
#
loop_
_entity.id
_entity.type
_entity.pdbx_description
1 polymer ?
#
loop_
_entity_poly.entity_id
_entity_poly.type
_entity_poly.pdbx_seq_one_letter_code
_entity_poly.pdbx_strand_id
1 'polypeptide(L)'
;MFATPVASVTAGGGGRHLVFQLATSGDIVLYDAVLGRVTGALPWDTPDALVTASRDKLFVARKNNGQVTRYDLRTGAGAATTTLAPTAFELLHLAVGSASDGPLLHVSRGADGRVWVRLADTDTFEELKAPIDGQDLLPDRAFPFATAAPLLSAGVSADGRSVTLGSRWFTYSDHKYKAGALGTAGAHVPAPDGRSFLGADLLGPDGQKLPPAPLPPGTQRHYFPAPGGPFVLSVEYTQARPTTVKLFLHLGPDPQPFGELPGGDAIAAWAATDPDWVAKVARRVVFAPAPGALVFAPPGEARARVFPVDLPAMLARANRDVLFTSVPPAFPRTGRPFAYQPTAVSRNGPVTFRLEDHPSTMALAPNGAVNWTPPLDPPPFCDVKLAASDPTGRRDTQAFRLVFPKKDAVAVRPPRKGPSRVNPPVKDPPDSNPFGPKIDPPKIEFPPPVRPPGTAPLRPVRPRASP
;
A
#
# COMPACT_ATOMS: atom_id res chain seq x y z
N MET A 1 -18.38 -2.30 -13.01
CA MET A 1 -19.59 -2.75 -12.30
C MET A 1 -19.30 -4.15 -11.78
N PHE A 2 -19.70 -4.46 -10.55
CA PHE A 2 -19.50 -5.73 -9.87
C PHE A 2 -20.83 -6.47 -9.71
N ALA A 3 -20.78 -7.74 -9.34
CA ALA A 3 -21.97 -8.56 -9.11
C ALA A 3 -22.77 -8.11 -7.87
N THR A 4 -22.07 -7.70 -6.81
CA THR A 4 -22.68 -7.23 -5.55
C THR A 4 -21.94 -5.97 -5.06
N PRO A 5 -22.47 -5.26 -4.04
CA PRO A 5 -21.81 -4.10 -3.47
C PRO A 5 -20.38 -4.36 -3.02
N VAL A 6 -19.50 -3.35 -3.05
CA VAL A 6 -18.14 -3.50 -2.54
C VAL A 6 -18.12 -3.40 -1.01
N ALA A 7 -17.45 -4.34 -0.34
CA ALA A 7 -17.21 -4.30 1.11
C ALA A 7 -15.96 -3.50 1.45
N SER A 8 -14.86 -3.73 0.73
CA SER A 8 -13.58 -3.05 0.92
C SER A 8 -12.74 -3.04 -0.36
N VAL A 9 -11.79 -2.12 -0.43
CA VAL A 9 -10.70 -2.11 -1.41
C VAL A 9 -9.37 -2.13 -0.68
N THR A 10 -8.45 -2.98 -1.15
CA THR A 10 -7.05 -3.05 -0.71
C THR A 10 -6.14 -2.92 -1.93
N ALA A 11 -4.95 -2.38 -1.75
CA ALA A 11 -4.00 -2.18 -2.85
C ALA A 11 -2.72 -3.01 -2.64
N GLY A 12 -2.18 -3.54 -3.73
CA GLY A 12 -0.88 -4.19 -3.83
C GLY A 12 -0.13 -3.75 -5.08
N GLY A 13 1.06 -4.27 -5.30
CA GLY A 13 1.92 -3.89 -6.43
C GLY A 13 2.24 -2.38 -6.46
N GLY A 14 2.40 -1.76 -5.30
CA GLY A 14 2.63 -0.32 -5.16
C GLY A 14 1.44 0.55 -5.58
N GLY A 15 0.22 -0.01 -5.62
CA GLY A 15 -0.99 0.68 -6.07
C GLY A 15 -1.42 0.36 -7.50
N ARG A 16 -0.64 -0.44 -8.24
CA ARG A 16 -1.04 -0.91 -9.57
C ARG A 16 -2.24 -1.86 -9.51
N HIS A 17 -2.28 -2.74 -8.51
CA HIS A 17 -3.33 -3.74 -8.39
C HIS A 17 -4.26 -3.36 -7.24
N LEU A 18 -5.55 -3.22 -7.55
CA LEU A 18 -6.61 -3.02 -6.58
C LEU A 18 -7.40 -4.31 -6.42
N VAL A 19 -7.63 -4.67 -5.16
CA VAL A 19 -8.29 -5.89 -4.73
C VAL A 19 -9.60 -5.48 -4.07
N PHE A 20 -10.71 -5.75 -4.74
CA PHE A 20 -12.04 -5.47 -4.22
C PHE A 20 -12.62 -6.73 -3.57
N GLN A 21 -13.01 -6.63 -2.31
CA GLN A 21 -13.80 -7.66 -1.66
C GLN A 21 -15.28 -7.32 -1.84
N LEU A 22 -16.05 -8.24 -2.41
CA LEU A 22 -17.47 -8.06 -2.63
C LEU A 22 -18.26 -8.38 -1.35
N ALA A 23 -19.26 -7.55 -1.07
CA ALA A 23 -20.18 -7.74 0.03
C ALA A 23 -21.08 -8.94 -0.24
N THR A 24 -21.53 -9.59 0.83
CA THR A 24 -22.38 -10.79 0.82
C THR A 24 -21.69 -12.05 0.32
N SER A 25 -21.13 -12.07 -0.90
CA SER A 25 -20.43 -13.26 -1.42
C SER A 25 -19.04 -13.44 -0.82
N GLY A 26 -18.34 -12.34 -0.54
CA GLY A 26 -16.93 -12.37 -0.13
C GLY A 26 -15.94 -12.53 -1.28
N ASP A 27 -16.42 -12.64 -2.52
CA ASP A 27 -15.58 -12.81 -3.70
C ASP A 27 -14.54 -11.70 -3.81
N ILE A 28 -13.37 -12.06 -4.34
CA ILE A 28 -12.25 -11.15 -4.51
C ILE A 28 -12.10 -10.81 -5.98
N VAL A 29 -12.21 -9.53 -6.34
CA VAL A 29 -12.07 -9.05 -7.72
C VAL A 29 -10.78 -8.26 -7.86
N LEU A 30 -9.96 -8.61 -8.86
CA LEU A 30 -8.72 -7.92 -9.16
C LEU A 30 -8.87 -6.92 -10.30
N TYR A 31 -8.35 -5.73 -10.08
CA TYR A 31 -8.33 -4.64 -11.05
C TYR A 31 -6.89 -4.15 -11.23
N ASP A 32 -6.43 -4.07 -12.48
CA ASP A 32 -5.15 -3.46 -12.82
C ASP A 32 -5.41 -1.99 -13.21
N ALA A 33 -4.94 -1.08 -12.37
CA ALA A 33 -5.12 0.36 -12.53
C ALA A 33 -4.38 0.92 -13.75
N VAL A 34 -3.29 0.28 -14.20
CA VAL A 34 -2.58 0.66 -15.42
C VAL A 34 -3.35 0.22 -16.66
N LEU A 35 -3.94 -0.98 -16.62
CA LEU A 35 -4.77 -1.48 -17.73
C LEU A 35 -6.20 -0.91 -17.74
N GLY A 36 -6.64 -0.31 -16.64
CA GLY A 36 -7.98 0.26 -16.50
C GLY A 36 -9.11 -0.78 -16.48
N ARG A 37 -8.82 -2.04 -16.09
CA ARG A 37 -9.80 -3.13 -16.18
C ARG A 37 -9.64 -4.19 -15.10
N VAL A 38 -10.71 -4.96 -14.91
CA VAL A 38 -10.70 -6.19 -14.12
C VAL A 38 -9.85 -7.24 -14.84
N THR A 39 -8.94 -7.89 -14.11
CA THR A 39 -8.02 -8.89 -14.65
C THR A 39 -8.29 -10.30 -14.13
N GLY A 40 -9.08 -10.44 -13.06
CA GLY A 40 -9.43 -11.73 -12.49
C GLY A 40 -10.43 -11.61 -11.35
N ALA A 41 -10.98 -12.74 -10.95
CA ALA A 41 -11.82 -12.88 -9.77
C ALA A 41 -11.56 -14.24 -9.10
N LEU A 42 -11.58 -14.27 -7.77
CA LEU A 42 -11.52 -15.48 -6.95
C LEU A 42 -12.85 -15.65 -6.25
N PRO A 43 -13.54 -16.77 -6.50
CA PRO A 43 -14.64 -17.17 -5.63
C PRO A 43 -14.14 -17.30 -4.21
N TRP A 44 -14.90 -16.75 -3.27
CA TRP A 44 -14.66 -16.94 -1.85
C TRP A 44 -16.00 -17.21 -1.16
N ASP A 45 -15.97 -17.67 0.09
CA ASP A 45 -17.16 -18.20 0.76
C ASP A 45 -17.55 -17.45 2.04
N THR A 46 -16.70 -16.53 2.53
CA THR A 46 -17.05 -15.68 3.68
C THR A 46 -16.77 -14.19 3.43
N PRO A 47 -17.75 -13.29 3.69
CA PRO A 47 -17.58 -11.86 3.46
C PRO A 47 -16.70 -11.16 4.51
N ASP A 48 -16.29 -11.87 5.57
CA ASP A 48 -15.48 -11.36 6.67
C ASP A 48 -13.99 -11.68 6.54
N ALA A 49 -13.56 -12.23 5.40
CA ALA A 49 -12.16 -12.56 5.16
C ALA A 49 -11.25 -11.33 5.30
N LEU A 50 -10.08 -11.52 5.92
CA LEU A 50 -9.04 -10.51 5.95
C LEU A 50 -8.22 -10.60 4.67
N VAL A 51 -8.13 -9.49 3.95
CA VAL A 51 -7.47 -9.40 2.64
C VAL A 51 -6.33 -8.40 2.72
N THR A 52 -5.14 -8.80 2.28
CA THR A 52 -4.00 -7.91 2.14
C THR A 52 -3.16 -8.28 0.92
N ALA A 53 -2.46 -7.33 0.32
CA ALA A 53 -1.68 -7.56 -0.88
C ALA A 53 -0.30 -6.92 -0.77
N SER A 54 0.73 -7.68 -1.11
CA SER A 54 2.12 -7.24 -1.16
C SER A 54 2.45 -6.66 -2.54
N ARG A 55 3.73 -6.52 -2.86
CA ARG A 55 4.17 -6.19 -4.23
C ARG A 55 3.66 -7.18 -5.28
N ASP A 56 3.68 -8.46 -4.95
CA ASP A 56 3.50 -9.56 -5.92
C ASP A 56 2.55 -10.66 -5.42
N LYS A 57 2.06 -10.60 -4.19
CA LYS A 57 1.22 -11.63 -3.58
C LYS A 57 -0.09 -11.06 -3.05
N LEU A 58 -1.14 -11.84 -3.17
CA LEU A 58 -2.42 -11.62 -2.51
C LEU A 58 -2.58 -12.62 -1.37
N PHE A 59 -2.97 -12.16 -0.19
CA PHE A 59 -3.29 -12.99 0.96
C PHE A 59 -4.76 -12.83 1.32
N VAL A 60 -5.47 -13.96 1.42
CA VAL A 60 -6.87 -14.03 1.87
C VAL A 60 -6.93 -14.98 3.06
N ALA A 61 -7.39 -14.49 4.21
CA ALA A 61 -7.42 -15.27 5.44
C ALA A 61 -8.79 -15.31 6.09
N ARG A 62 -9.13 -16.47 6.67
CA ARG A 62 -10.34 -16.68 7.46
C ARG A 62 -10.12 -16.23 8.90
N LYS A 63 -11.04 -15.43 9.43
CA LYS A 63 -10.95 -14.92 10.81
C LYS A 63 -11.07 -16.02 11.87
N ASN A 64 -11.96 -16.99 11.65
CA ASN A 64 -12.36 -17.98 12.65
C ASN A 64 -11.34 -19.10 12.91
N ASN A 65 -10.42 -19.35 11.98
CA ASN A 65 -9.44 -20.43 12.11
C ASN A 65 -8.03 -20.03 11.66
N GLY A 66 -7.84 -18.79 11.19
CA GLY A 66 -6.57 -18.26 10.71
C GLY A 66 -5.95 -19.03 9.53
N GLN A 67 -6.75 -19.80 8.80
CA GLN A 67 -6.34 -20.33 7.50
C GLN A 67 -6.10 -19.15 6.55
N VAL A 68 -4.90 -19.09 5.98
CA VAL A 68 -4.50 -18.08 5.00
C VAL A 68 -4.14 -18.79 3.71
N THR A 69 -4.56 -18.23 2.58
CA THR A 69 -4.09 -18.63 1.27
C THR A 69 -3.38 -17.47 0.60
N ARG A 70 -2.17 -17.73 0.09
CA ARG A 70 -1.41 -16.81 -0.75
C ARG A 70 -1.60 -17.17 -2.21
N TYR A 71 -1.82 -16.16 -3.04
CA TYR A 71 -1.85 -16.25 -4.49
C TYR A 71 -0.83 -15.29 -5.11
N ASP A 72 -0.42 -15.53 -6.35
CA ASP A 72 0.23 -14.49 -7.16
C ASP A 72 -0.77 -13.35 -7.40
N LEU A 73 -0.37 -12.10 -7.11
CA LEU A 73 -1.27 -10.94 -7.17
C LEU A 73 -1.68 -10.59 -8.60
N ARG A 74 -0.84 -10.90 -9.58
CA ARG A 74 -1.08 -10.52 -10.98
C ARG A 74 -1.93 -11.55 -11.71
N THR A 75 -1.73 -12.81 -11.40
CA THR A 75 -2.24 -13.97 -12.16
C THR A 75 -3.13 -14.88 -11.34
N GLY A 76 -3.12 -14.77 -10.01
CA GLY A 76 -3.96 -15.59 -9.13
C GLY A 76 -3.50 -16.99 -8.95
N ALA A 77 -2.55 -17.43 -9.77
CA ALA A 77 -2.01 -18.77 -9.74
C ALA A 77 -1.15 -19.00 -8.48
N GLY A 78 -0.72 -20.25 -8.31
CA GLY A 78 0.26 -20.62 -7.28
C GLY A 78 -0.28 -20.53 -5.86
N ALA A 79 -1.54 -20.91 -5.65
CA ALA A 79 -2.19 -20.91 -4.34
C ALA A 79 -1.40 -21.77 -3.34
N ALA A 80 -0.97 -21.16 -2.24
CA ALA A 80 -0.35 -21.86 -1.11
C ALA A 80 -1.14 -21.55 0.16
N THR A 81 -1.63 -22.59 0.84
CA THR A 81 -2.47 -22.46 2.03
C THR A 81 -1.75 -22.98 3.26
N THR A 82 -1.87 -22.25 4.36
CA THR A 82 -1.42 -22.69 5.68
C THR A 82 -2.35 -22.16 6.77
N THR A 83 -2.07 -22.50 8.01
CA THR A 83 -2.70 -21.90 9.19
C THR A 83 -1.63 -21.11 9.96
N LEU A 84 -1.79 -19.79 10.07
CA LEU A 84 -0.75 -18.88 10.63
C LEU A 84 -0.50 -19.09 12.13
N ALA A 85 -1.41 -19.75 12.83
CA ALA A 85 -1.19 -20.24 14.19
C ALA A 85 -1.99 -21.55 14.34
N PRO A 86 -1.48 -22.58 15.01
CA PRO A 86 -2.29 -23.77 15.28
C PRO A 86 -3.13 -23.57 16.56
N THR A 87 -4.38 -24.02 16.53
CA THR A 87 -5.38 -24.17 17.65
C THR A 87 -6.18 -22.93 18.10
N ALA A 88 -7.53 -23.05 18.09
CA ALA A 88 -8.57 -22.16 18.64
C ALA A 88 -8.17 -20.69 18.90
N PHE A 89 -8.23 -19.85 17.86
CA PHE A 89 -7.95 -18.42 17.93
C PHE A 89 -8.81 -17.64 16.93
N GLU A 90 -9.02 -16.35 17.19
CA GLU A 90 -9.57 -15.42 16.21
C GLU A 90 -8.42 -14.63 15.57
N LEU A 91 -8.31 -14.64 14.25
CA LEU A 91 -7.43 -13.73 13.51
C LEU A 91 -8.07 -12.33 13.46
N LEU A 92 -7.39 -11.35 14.06
CA LEU A 92 -7.86 -9.97 14.23
C LEU A 92 -7.39 -9.05 13.12
N HIS A 93 -6.11 -9.15 12.74
CA HIS A 93 -5.51 -8.32 11.70
C HIS A 93 -4.56 -9.13 10.82
N LEU A 94 -4.48 -8.73 9.56
CA LEU A 94 -3.55 -9.23 8.56
C LEU A 94 -3.06 -8.04 7.72
N ALA A 95 -1.76 -7.84 7.61
CA ALA A 95 -1.20 -6.72 6.86
C ALA A 95 0.17 -7.06 6.26
N VAL A 96 0.44 -6.55 5.07
CA VAL A 96 1.75 -6.56 4.42
C VAL A 96 1.92 -5.24 3.66
N GLY A 97 3.17 -4.80 3.47
CA GLY A 97 3.45 -3.62 2.66
C GLY A 97 3.12 -3.83 1.19
N SER A 98 2.31 -2.94 0.62
CA SER A 98 1.81 -3.01 -0.76
C SER A 98 2.89 -2.94 -1.84
N ALA A 99 4.08 -2.45 -1.52
CA ALA A 99 5.26 -2.41 -2.39
C ALA A 99 6.41 -3.29 -1.88
N SER A 100 6.14 -4.19 -0.93
CA SER A 100 7.14 -4.99 -0.25
C SER A 100 7.02 -6.49 -0.55
N ASP A 101 8.09 -7.22 -0.25
CA ASP A 101 8.10 -8.68 -0.18
C ASP A 101 7.82 -9.20 1.24
N GLY A 102 7.56 -8.32 2.22
CA GLY A 102 7.25 -8.73 3.59
C GLY A 102 7.76 -7.73 4.64
N PRO A 103 7.63 -8.07 5.93
CA PRO A 103 6.99 -9.29 6.45
C PRO A 103 5.46 -9.26 6.34
N LEU A 104 4.83 -10.43 6.47
CA LEU A 104 3.40 -10.55 6.71
C LEU A 104 3.13 -10.40 8.22
N LEU A 105 2.52 -9.29 8.61
CA LEU A 105 2.03 -9.08 9.97
C LEU A 105 0.71 -9.81 10.16
N HIS A 106 0.59 -10.55 11.24
CA HIS A 106 -0.70 -11.06 11.69
C HIS A 106 -0.88 -10.92 13.20
N VAL A 107 -2.10 -10.57 13.58
CA VAL A 107 -2.51 -10.38 14.97
C VAL A 107 -3.66 -11.34 15.25
N SER A 108 -3.54 -12.12 16.31
CA SER A 108 -4.53 -13.14 16.68
C SER A 108 -4.87 -13.05 18.17
N ARG A 109 -6.07 -13.50 18.54
CA ARG A 109 -6.47 -13.70 19.94
C ARG A 109 -6.43 -15.19 20.25
N GLY A 110 -5.52 -15.60 21.14
CA GLY A 110 -5.40 -16.99 21.58
C GLY A 110 -6.56 -17.42 22.49
N ALA A 111 -6.68 -18.73 22.74
CA ALA A 111 -7.64 -19.30 23.69
C ALA A 111 -7.45 -18.79 25.13
N ASP A 112 -6.24 -18.35 25.47
CA ASP A 112 -5.89 -17.69 26.74
C ASP A 112 -6.38 -16.23 26.84
N GLY A 113 -7.05 -15.73 25.80
CA GLY A 113 -7.52 -14.36 25.68
C GLY A 113 -6.42 -13.34 25.32
N ARG A 114 -5.14 -13.76 25.27
CA ARG A 114 -4.03 -12.86 24.95
C ARG A 114 -4.03 -12.51 23.46
N VAL A 115 -3.66 -11.27 23.17
CA VAL A 115 -3.48 -10.81 21.79
C VAL A 115 -2.02 -10.98 21.40
N TRP A 116 -1.82 -11.63 20.28
CA TRP A 116 -0.58 -12.25 19.86
C TRP A 116 -0.16 -11.63 18.55
N VAL A 117 1.01 -10.99 18.54
CA VAL A 117 1.54 -10.24 17.41
C VAL A 117 2.70 -11.01 16.80
N ARG A 118 2.60 -11.33 15.50
CA ARG A 118 3.55 -12.17 14.78
C ARG A 118 3.91 -11.59 13.43
N LEU A 119 5.11 -11.92 12.99
CA LEU A 119 5.60 -11.69 11.64
C LEU A 119 5.82 -13.05 10.99
N ALA A 120 5.48 -13.18 9.70
CA ALA A 120 5.73 -14.37 8.92
C ALA A 120 6.41 -14.03 7.59
N ASP A 121 7.21 -14.95 7.09
CA ASP A 121 7.78 -14.88 5.75
C ASP A 121 6.66 -15.05 4.71
N THR A 122 6.62 -14.18 3.71
CA THR A 122 5.56 -14.16 2.70
C THR A 122 5.63 -15.33 1.71
N ASP A 123 6.80 -15.99 1.57
CA ASP A 123 7.03 -17.12 0.67
C ASP A 123 6.86 -18.47 1.39
N THR A 124 7.24 -18.58 2.65
CA THR A 124 7.20 -19.86 3.39
C THR A 124 6.13 -19.92 4.48
N PHE A 125 5.56 -18.77 4.87
CA PHE A 125 4.74 -18.61 6.07
C PHE A 125 5.46 -18.99 7.39
N GLU A 126 6.77 -19.17 7.37
CA GLU A 126 7.54 -19.41 8.59
C GLU A 126 7.50 -18.17 9.49
N GLU A 127 7.28 -18.39 10.78
CA GLU A 127 7.28 -17.31 11.78
C GLU A 127 8.68 -16.67 11.86
N LEU A 128 8.71 -15.35 11.71
CA LEU A 128 9.93 -14.56 11.79
C LEU A 128 10.15 -14.11 13.21
N LYS A 129 11.33 -14.44 13.74
CA LYS A 129 11.84 -13.89 15.00
C LYS A 129 12.62 -12.63 14.70
N ALA A 130 12.24 -11.53 15.32
CA ALA A 130 12.88 -10.25 15.07
C ALA A 130 13.08 -9.50 16.39
N PRO A 131 14.32 -9.22 16.82
CA PRO A 131 14.59 -8.46 18.04
C PRO A 131 13.95 -7.07 17.99
N ILE A 132 13.56 -6.57 19.16
CA ILE A 132 12.98 -5.24 19.36
C ILE A 132 13.83 -4.47 20.39
N ASP A 133 14.30 -3.29 19.99
CA ASP A 133 14.89 -2.29 20.87
C ASP A 133 13.83 -1.30 21.34
N GLY A 134 13.68 -1.10 22.66
CA GLY A 134 12.69 -0.19 23.24
C GLY A 134 12.18 -0.71 24.59
N GLN A 135 13.10 -0.80 25.56
CA GLN A 135 13.01 -1.69 26.73
C GLN A 135 11.79 -1.49 27.64
N ASP A 136 11.17 -0.31 27.63
CA ASP A 136 10.07 0.03 28.54
C ASP A 136 8.67 -0.27 27.95
N LEU A 137 8.58 -0.56 26.65
CA LEU A 137 7.29 -0.63 25.95
C LEU A 137 6.72 -2.04 25.87
N LEU A 138 7.56 -3.08 25.98
CA LEU A 138 7.17 -4.48 25.83
C LEU A 138 7.91 -5.40 26.82
N PRO A 139 7.21 -6.41 27.38
CA PRO A 139 7.86 -7.45 28.19
C PRO A 139 8.78 -8.34 27.35
N ASP A 140 8.33 -8.72 26.15
CA ASP A 140 9.10 -9.50 25.19
C ASP A 140 9.86 -8.55 24.25
N ARG A 141 11.19 -8.72 24.18
CA ARG A 141 12.09 -7.86 23.37
C ARG A 141 12.25 -8.38 21.94
N ALA A 142 11.22 -9.01 21.38
CA ALA A 142 11.22 -9.55 20.03
C ALA A 142 9.79 -9.82 19.52
N PHE A 143 9.62 -9.91 18.20
CA PHE A 143 8.52 -10.66 17.61
C PHE A 143 8.84 -12.17 17.66
N PRO A 144 7.84 -13.04 17.88
CA PRO A 144 6.49 -12.71 18.31
C PRO A 144 6.41 -12.29 19.79
N PHE A 145 5.37 -11.53 20.15
CA PHE A 145 5.07 -11.19 21.55
C PHE A 145 3.58 -11.20 21.83
N ALA A 146 3.23 -11.31 23.11
CA ALA A 146 1.85 -11.20 23.58
C ALA A 146 1.59 -9.85 24.25
N THR A 147 0.37 -9.34 24.12
CA THR A 147 -0.11 -8.14 24.81
C THR A 147 -1.54 -8.32 25.30
N ALA A 148 -1.84 -7.73 26.45
CA ALA A 148 -3.20 -7.63 26.99
C ALA A 148 -3.90 -6.32 26.56
N ALA A 149 -3.17 -5.39 25.92
CA ALA A 149 -3.73 -4.11 25.53
C ALA A 149 -4.69 -4.27 24.34
N PRO A 150 -5.84 -3.57 24.34
CA PRO A 150 -6.70 -3.53 23.16
C PRO A 150 -5.94 -2.89 22.00
N LEU A 151 -5.85 -3.60 20.88
CA LEU A 151 -5.25 -3.07 19.65
C LEU A 151 -6.36 -2.42 18.81
N LEU A 152 -6.32 -1.09 18.72
CA LEU A 152 -7.26 -0.32 17.91
C LEU A 152 -6.98 -0.47 16.40
N SER A 153 -5.73 -0.70 16.02
CA SER A 153 -5.30 -0.83 14.63
C SER A 153 -3.97 -1.56 14.54
N ALA A 154 -3.72 -2.16 13.37
CA ALA A 154 -2.43 -2.71 12.99
C ALA A 154 -2.18 -2.38 11.51
N GLY A 155 -0.97 -1.96 11.17
CA GLY A 155 -0.62 -1.58 9.80
C GLY A 155 0.85 -1.81 9.48
N VAL A 156 1.17 -1.95 8.20
CA VAL A 156 2.54 -2.12 7.68
C VAL A 156 2.77 -1.08 6.58
N SER A 157 3.94 -0.44 6.56
CA SER A 157 4.29 0.56 5.53
C SER A 157 4.41 -0.09 4.16
N ALA A 158 4.25 0.68 3.08
CA ALA A 158 4.29 0.13 1.72
C ALA A 158 5.60 -0.61 1.43
N ASP A 159 6.73 -0.12 1.95
CA ASP A 159 8.05 -0.76 1.85
C ASP A 159 8.27 -1.96 2.80
N GLY A 160 7.35 -2.21 3.75
CA GLY A 160 7.41 -3.28 4.74
C GLY A 160 8.27 -3.00 5.98
N ARG A 161 8.96 -1.85 6.07
CA ARG A 161 9.92 -1.59 7.16
C ARG A 161 9.26 -1.27 8.50
N SER A 162 8.08 -0.70 8.48
CA SER A 162 7.44 -0.14 9.68
C SER A 162 6.10 -0.77 9.95
N VAL A 163 5.85 -1.03 11.23
CA VAL A 163 4.63 -1.63 11.76
C VAL A 163 4.04 -0.68 12.80
N THR A 164 2.73 -0.48 12.76
CA THR A 164 1.99 0.19 13.86
C THR A 164 1.07 -0.80 14.56
N LEU A 165 0.89 -0.60 15.86
CA LEU A 165 -0.02 -1.38 16.71
C LEU A 165 -0.68 -0.43 17.72
N GLY A 166 -1.87 0.08 17.39
CA GLY A 166 -2.51 1.16 18.15
C GLY A 166 -1.58 2.37 18.26
N SER A 167 -1.27 2.79 19.49
CA SER A 167 -0.37 3.91 19.79
C SER A 167 1.13 3.53 19.84
N ARG A 168 1.52 2.37 19.30
CA ARG A 168 2.92 1.94 19.22
C ARG A 168 3.38 1.84 17.77
N TRP A 169 4.66 2.10 17.55
CA TRP A 169 5.32 1.90 16.26
C TRP A 169 6.58 1.05 16.41
N PHE A 170 6.92 0.34 15.34
CA PHE A 170 8.09 -0.51 15.22
C PHE A 170 8.71 -0.28 13.84
N THR A 171 9.92 0.24 13.78
CA THR A 171 10.62 0.51 12.51
C THR A 171 11.88 -0.32 12.43
N TYR A 172 12.03 -1.09 11.36
CA TYR A 172 13.19 -1.95 11.16
C TYR A 172 14.43 -1.15 10.76
N SER A 173 15.48 -1.26 11.56
CA SER A 173 16.80 -0.68 11.29
C SER A 173 17.88 -1.53 11.99
N ASP A 174 19.05 -1.69 11.36
CA ASP A 174 20.20 -2.36 11.98
C ASP A 174 19.91 -3.78 12.51
N HIS A 175 19.17 -4.56 11.70
CA HIS A 175 18.75 -5.95 11.95
C HIS A 175 17.73 -6.17 13.08
N LYS A 176 17.10 -5.11 13.57
CA LYS A 176 16.11 -5.17 14.65
C LYS A 176 15.04 -4.11 14.45
N TYR A 177 13.93 -4.26 15.15
CA TYR A 177 12.90 -3.24 15.20
C TYR A 177 13.22 -2.26 16.33
N LYS A 178 13.28 -0.96 16.03
CA LYS A 178 13.17 0.07 17.06
C LYS A 178 11.70 0.29 17.38
N ALA A 179 11.33 0.27 18.64
CA ALA A 179 9.98 0.54 19.11
C ALA A 179 9.86 1.93 19.75
N GLY A 180 8.69 2.52 19.63
CA GLY A 180 8.33 3.76 20.30
C GLY A 180 6.83 3.88 20.52
N ALA A 181 6.44 4.86 21.34
CA ALA A 181 5.06 5.28 21.50
C ALA A 181 4.76 6.45 20.56
N LEU A 182 3.53 6.52 20.08
CA LEU A 182 3.00 7.66 19.35
C LEU A 182 2.52 8.70 20.36
N GLY A 183 2.82 9.98 20.11
CA GLY A 183 2.48 11.09 20.99
C GLY A 183 0.98 11.41 21.04
N THR A 184 0.14 10.67 20.33
CA THR A 184 -1.32 10.88 20.27
C THR A 184 -2.07 9.55 20.38
N ALA A 185 -3.29 9.60 20.92
CA ALA A 185 -4.17 8.43 20.99
C ALA A 185 -4.93 8.23 19.67
N GLY A 186 -5.30 6.99 19.36
CA GLY A 186 -6.13 6.68 18.19
C GLY A 186 -5.61 5.48 17.39
N ALA A 187 -6.21 5.31 16.21
CA ALA A 187 -5.74 4.37 15.21
C ALA A 187 -4.72 5.08 14.30
N HIS A 188 -3.55 4.46 14.12
CA HIS A 188 -2.49 4.99 13.30
C HIS A 188 -1.95 3.92 12.35
N VAL A 189 -1.56 4.35 11.17
CA VAL A 189 -0.90 3.52 10.16
C VAL A 189 0.37 4.22 9.70
N PRO A 190 1.41 3.47 9.32
CA PRO A 190 2.63 4.08 8.83
C PRO A 190 2.40 4.70 7.44
N ALA A 191 3.14 5.78 7.16
CA ALA A 191 3.27 6.34 5.83
C ALA A 191 3.96 5.32 4.88
N PRO A 192 3.83 5.50 3.56
CA PRO A 192 4.33 4.50 2.59
C PRO A 192 5.84 4.23 2.70
N ASP A 193 6.61 5.24 3.09
CA ASP A 193 8.07 5.17 3.26
C ASP A 193 8.52 4.60 4.63
N GLY A 194 7.56 4.26 5.50
CA GLY A 194 7.81 3.74 6.84
C GLY A 194 8.41 4.74 7.83
N ARG A 195 8.54 6.02 7.48
CA ARG A 195 9.23 7.01 8.32
C ARG A 195 8.29 7.89 9.13
N SER A 196 7.00 7.85 8.92
CA SER A 196 6.03 8.73 9.57
C SER A 196 4.73 7.99 9.80
N PHE A 197 3.83 8.55 10.61
CA PHE A 197 2.60 7.87 11.03
C PHE A 197 1.39 8.77 10.81
N LEU A 198 0.30 8.14 10.40
CA LEU A 198 -0.89 8.79 9.84
C LEU A 198 -2.12 8.39 10.65
N GLY A 199 -2.99 9.35 10.93
CA GLY A 199 -4.30 9.16 11.54
C GLY A 199 -5.01 10.50 11.63
N ALA A 200 -5.61 10.80 12.78
CA ALA A 200 -6.16 12.14 13.04
C ALA A 200 -5.05 13.23 13.07
N ASP A 201 -3.81 12.80 13.31
CA ASP A 201 -2.62 13.64 13.26
C ASP A 201 -1.61 13.07 12.25
N LEU A 202 -0.75 13.95 11.76
CA LEU A 202 0.46 13.58 11.03
C LEU A 202 1.63 13.59 12.00
N LEU A 203 2.28 12.44 12.16
CA LEU A 203 3.35 12.24 13.13
C LEU A 203 4.68 11.98 12.43
N GLY A 204 5.75 12.57 12.94
CA GLY A 204 7.10 12.43 12.41
C GLY A 204 7.76 11.08 12.73
N PRO A 205 9.02 10.89 12.33
CA PRO A 205 9.77 9.64 12.56
C PRO A 205 10.03 9.29 14.02
N ASP A 206 9.93 10.26 14.92
CA ASP A 206 10.01 10.09 16.37
C ASP A 206 8.66 9.75 17.01
N GLY A 207 7.58 9.68 16.22
CA GLY A 207 6.22 9.46 16.70
C GLY A 207 5.56 10.72 17.28
N GLN A 208 6.20 11.89 17.18
CA GLN A 208 5.64 13.15 17.68
C GLN A 208 4.79 13.85 16.63
N LYS A 209 3.79 14.60 17.10
CA LYS A 209 2.89 15.35 16.23
C LYS A 209 3.63 16.46 15.50
N LEU A 210 3.50 16.47 14.17
CA LEU A 210 3.99 17.57 13.36
C LEU A 210 3.02 18.76 13.42
N PRO A 211 3.52 20.00 13.33
CA PRO A 211 2.67 21.18 13.23
C PRO A 211 1.70 21.04 12.03
N PRO A 212 0.38 21.10 12.24
CA PRO A 212 -0.57 20.98 11.14
C PRO A 212 -0.54 22.24 10.27
N ALA A 213 -0.84 22.09 8.98
CA ALA A 213 -1.12 23.24 8.13
C ALA A 213 -2.41 23.94 8.63
N PRO A 214 -2.54 25.27 8.44
CA PRO A 214 -3.74 25.99 8.82
C PRO A 214 -4.99 25.39 8.19
N LEU A 215 -6.05 25.25 9.01
CA LEU A 215 -7.35 24.77 8.59
C LEU A 215 -8.40 25.86 8.82
N PRO A 216 -9.44 25.95 7.96
CA PRO A 216 -10.58 26.80 8.24
C PRO A 216 -11.22 26.43 9.61
N PRO A 217 -11.75 27.40 10.37
CA PRO A 217 -12.37 27.15 11.67
C PRO A 217 -13.42 26.02 11.61
N GLY A 218 -13.36 25.10 12.57
CA GLY A 218 -14.29 23.95 12.65
C GLY A 218 -14.01 22.81 11.66
N THR A 219 -12.93 22.88 10.89
CA THR A 219 -12.52 21.81 9.97
C THR A 219 -11.57 20.84 10.67
N GLN A 220 -11.79 19.54 10.45
CA GLN A 220 -10.90 18.46 10.84
C GLN A 220 -10.20 17.91 9.60
N ARG A 221 -8.98 17.39 9.78
CA ARG A 221 -8.25 16.67 8.74
C ARG A 221 -7.85 15.30 9.25
N HIS A 222 -8.00 14.28 8.42
CA HIS A 222 -7.56 12.91 8.73
C HIS A 222 -6.68 12.38 7.61
N TYR A 223 -5.55 11.76 7.96
CA TYR A 223 -4.53 11.29 7.03
C TYR A 223 -4.54 9.77 6.87
N PHE A 224 -4.27 9.28 5.67
CA PHE A 224 -4.16 7.86 5.35
C PHE A 224 -3.17 7.62 4.20
N PRO A 225 -2.52 6.44 4.14
CA PRO A 225 -1.41 6.22 3.22
C PRO A 225 -1.91 5.95 1.80
N ALA A 226 -1.15 6.40 0.81
CA ALA A 226 -1.22 5.81 -0.52
C ALA A 226 -0.51 4.43 -0.52
N PRO A 227 -0.86 3.52 -1.43
CA PRO A 227 -0.17 2.23 -1.57
C PRO A 227 1.22 2.33 -2.22
N GLY A 228 1.65 3.51 -2.67
CA GLY A 228 2.93 3.71 -3.34
C GLY A 228 3.30 5.18 -3.44
N GLY A 229 4.52 5.44 -3.91
CA GLY A 229 5.14 6.76 -3.96
C GLY A 229 5.31 7.41 -2.58
N PRO A 230 5.79 8.66 -2.54
CA PRO A 230 5.88 9.45 -1.31
C PRO A 230 4.51 10.07 -0.98
N PHE A 231 3.39 9.39 -1.23
CA PHE A 231 2.07 10.04 -1.20
C PHE A 231 1.31 9.74 0.09
N VAL A 232 0.80 10.80 0.70
CA VAL A 232 -0.15 10.72 1.82
C VAL A 232 -1.44 11.39 1.37
N LEU A 233 -2.59 10.79 1.68
CA LEU A 233 -3.89 11.38 1.41
C LEU A 233 -4.41 12.00 2.69
N SER A 234 -5.20 13.06 2.54
CA SER A 234 -6.03 13.54 3.64
C SER A 234 -7.45 13.86 3.20
N VAL A 235 -8.40 13.66 4.12
CA VAL A 235 -9.76 14.18 4.02
C VAL A 235 -9.92 15.36 4.95
N GLU A 236 -10.46 16.46 4.44
CA GLU A 236 -10.89 17.60 5.23
C GLU A 236 -12.41 17.68 5.26
N TYR A 237 -12.97 17.89 6.45
CA TYR A 237 -14.41 17.91 6.65
C TYR A 237 -14.79 18.70 7.91
N THR A 238 -16.05 19.14 7.97
CA THR A 238 -16.64 19.76 9.17
C THR A 238 -17.69 18.80 9.75
N GLN A 239 -17.56 18.37 11.01
CA GLN A 239 -18.53 17.45 11.62
C GLN A 239 -19.96 18.01 11.61
N ALA A 240 -20.13 19.32 11.82
CA ALA A 240 -21.44 19.97 11.80
C ALA A 240 -22.06 20.08 10.39
N ARG A 241 -21.26 19.92 9.32
CA ARG A 241 -21.68 20.02 7.91
C ARG A 241 -20.87 19.04 7.05
N PRO A 242 -21.18 17.73 7.09
CA PRO A 242 -20.46 16.72 6.31
C PRO A 242 -20.67 16.83 4.79
N THR A 243 -21.46 17.82 4.33
CA THR A 243 -21.74 18.10 2.92
C THR A 243 -20.57 18.75 2.18
N THR A 244 -19.50 19.17 2.87
CA THR A 244 -18.28 19.70 2.26
C THR A 244 -17.08 18.85 2.68
N VAL A 245 -16.75 17.84 1.87
CA VAL A 245 -15.54 17.02 2.03
C VAL A 245 -14.57 17.38 0.93
N LYS A 246 -13.32 17.67 1.32
CA LYS A 246 -12.21 17.84 0.38
C LYS A 246 -11.19 16.74 0.55
N LEU A 247 -10.53 16.39 -0.54
CA LEU A 247 -9.43 15.44 -0.54
C LEU A 247 -8.15 16.15 -0.95
N PHE A 248 -7.05 15.84 -0.28
CA PHE A 248 -5.75 16.38 -0.63
C PHE A 248 -4.70 15.29 -0.75
N LEU A 249 -3.74 15.55 -1.63
CA LEU A 249 -2.51 14.80 -1.75
C LEU A 249 -1.40 15.57 -1.03
N HIS A 250 -0.56 14.85 -0.30
CA HIS A 250 0.62 15.35 0.41
C HIS A 250 1.85 14.58 -0.04
N LEU A 251 3.04 15.17 0.16
CA LEU A 251 4.32 14.54 -0.14
C LEU A 251 5.05 14.20 1.18
N GLY A 252 5.14 12.91 1.47
CA GLY A 252 5.73 12.37 2.69
C GLY A 252 5.02 12.94 3.92
N PRO A 253 5.78 13.30 4.98
CA PRO A 253 5.24 13.92 6.17
C PRO A 253 5.05 15.44 6.08
N ASP A 254 4.96 16.03 4.87
CA ASP A 254 4.65 17.45 4.74
C ASP A 254 3.17 17.71 5.07
N PRO A 255 2.86 18.47 6.15
CA PRO A 255 1.49 18.80 6.50
C PRO A 255 0.82 19.73 5.48
N GLN A 256 1.59 20.40 4.62
CA GLN A 256 1.06 21.23 3.55
C GLN A 256 0.56 20.36 2.39
N PRO A 257 -0.69 20.53 1.92
CA PRO A 257 -1.18 19.86 0.72
C PRO A 257 -0.34 20.18 -0.51
N PHE A 258 0.07 19.15 -1.23
CA PHE A 258 0.65 19.25 -2.57
C PHE A 258 -0.41 19.64 -3.61
N GLY A 259 -1.66 19.22 -3.39
CA GLY A 259 -2.80 19.73 -4.15
C GLY A 259 -4.10 18.98 -3.86
N GLU A 260 -5.21 19.57 -4.29
CA GLU A 260 -6.55 19.00 -4.13
C GLU A 260 -6.77 17.83 -5.11
N LEU A 261 -7.45 16.79 -4.63
CA LEU A 261 -7.84 15.60 -5.38
C LEU A 261 -9.34 15.66 -5.71
N PRO A 262 -9.76 15.07 -6.85
CA PRO A 262 -11.17 14.97 -7.21
C PRO A 262 -11.95 14.03 -6.28
N GLY A 263 -13.28 14.02 -6.38
CA GLY A 263 -14.14 13.04 -5.70
C GLY A 263 -14.68 13.46 -4.34
N GLY A 264 -14.35 14.68 -3.86
CA GLY A 264 -14.85 15.24 -2.61
C GLY A 264 -16.38 15.18 -2.48
N ASP A 265 -17.12 15.58 -3.51
CA ASP A 265 -18.60 15.53 -3.52
C ASP A 265 -19.17 14.12 -3.34
N ALA A 266 -18.52 13.12 -3.94
CA ALA A 266 -18.95 11.73 -3.82
C ALA A 266 -18.74 11.19 -2.39
N ILE A 267 -17.66 11.61 -1.74
CA ILE A 267 -17.40 11.27 -0.34
C ILE A 267 -18.32 12.06 0.59
N ALA A 268 -18.60 13.33 0.29
CA ALA A 268 -19.56 14.13 1.04
C ALA A 268 -20.97 13.52 1.02
N ALA A 269 -21.39 12.98 -0.12
CA ALA A 269 -22.66 12.26 -0.24
C ALA A 269 -22.70 11.01 0.65
N TRP A 270 -21.59 10.26 0.75
CA TRP A 270 -21.48 9.14 1.70
C TRP A 270 -21.49 9.64 3.15
N ALA A 271 -20.66 10.63 3.48
CA ALA A 271 -20.50 11.20 4.81
C ALA A 271 -21.82 11.73 5.40
N ALA A 272 -22.72 12.23 4.55
CA ALA A 272 -24.05 12.69 4.98
C ALA A 272 -24.95 11.58 5.52
N THR A 273 -24.65 10.30 5.25
CA THR A 273 -25.47 9.15 5.60
C THR A 273 -24.82 8.18 6.59
N ASP A 274 -23.52 8.35 6.88
CA ASP A 274 -22.73 7.44 7.70
C ASP A 274 -21.88 8.24 8.70
N PRO A 275 -22.23 8.32 10.00
CA PRO A 275 -21.48 9.10 10.98
C PRO A 275 -20.06 8.58 11.22
N ASP A 276 -19.78 7.31 10.90
CA ASP A 276 -18.48 6.67 11.09
C ASP A 276 -17.64 6.60 9.81
N TRP A 277 -18.05 7.34 8.76
CA TRP A 277 -17.43 7.27 7.43
C TRP A 277 -15.91 7.48 7.46
N VAL A 278 -15.41 8.40 8.30
CA VAL A 278 -13.98 8.74 8.41
C VAL A 278 -13.14 7.52 8.75
N ALA A 279 -13.59 6.71 9.70
CA ALA A 279 -12.90 5.48 10.13
C ALA A 279 -12.87 4.41 9.02
N LYS A 280 -13.73 4.53 8.01
CA LYS A 280 -13.88 3.59 6.89
C LYS A 280 -13.20 4.07 5.60
N VAL A 281 -12.76 5.34 5.52
CA VAL A 281 -12.19 5.95 4.30
C VAL A 281 -11.04 5.12 3.74
N ALA A 282 -10.10 4.71 4.57
CA ALA A 282 -8.91 3.96 4.14
C ALA A 282 -9.24 2.59 3.51
N ARG A 283 -10.44 2.05 3.72
CA ARG A 283 -10.92 0.79 3.10
C ARG A 283 -11.78 1.01 1.86
N ARG A 284 -11.98 2.26 1.47
CA ARG A 284 -12.95 2.69 0.46
C ARG A 284 -12.33 3.61 -0.59
N VAL A 285 -11.28 4.33 -0.23
CA VAL A 285 -10.58 5.31 -1.07
C VAL A 285 -9.11 4.93 -1.19
N VAL A 286 -8.64 4.80 -2.43
CA VAL A 286 -7.24 4.50 -2.75
C VAL A 286 -6.77 5.44 -3.85
N PHE A 287 -5.59 6.04 -3.68
CA PHE A 287 -4.91 6.72 -4.77
C PHE A 287 -3.90 5.76 -5.41
N ALA A 288 -4.05 5.45 -6.70
CA ALA A 288 -3.09 4.71 -7.50
C ALA A 288 -2.12 5.71 -8.16
N PRO A 289 -0.87 5.85 -7.69
CA PRO A 289 0.03 6.93 -8.13
C PRO A 289 0.48 6.83 -9.58
N ALA A 290 0.55 5.61 -10.11
CA ALA A 290 0.76 5.33 -11.52
C ALA A 290 -0.38 4.38 -11.94
N PRO A 291 -1.38 4.87 -12.71
CA PRO A 291 -1.30 6.00 -13.64
C PRO A 291 -1.70 7.40 -13.08
N GLY A 292 -2.04 7.53 -11.80
CA GLY A 292 -2.59 8.79 -11.25
C GLY A 292 -4.12 8.74 -11.28
N ALA A 293 -4.69 7.92 -10.40
CA ALA A 293 -6.13 7.74 -10.31
C ALA A 293 -6.57 7.62 -8.85
N LEU A 294 -7.61 8.35 -8.47
CA LEU A 294 -8.30 8.14 -7.22
C LEU A 294 -9.46 7.16 -7.43
N VAL A 295 -9.46 6.07 -6.69
CA VAL A 295 -10.52 5.07 -6.73
C VAL A 295 -11.33 5.15 -5.45
N PHE A 296 -12.63 5.29 -5.60
CA PHE A 296 -13.59 5.29 -4.51
C PHE A 296 -14.60 4.16 -4.72
N ALA A 297 -14.82 3.33 -3.70
CA ALA A 297 -15.84 2.30 -3.67
C ALA A 297 -16.97 2.72 -2.70
N PRO A 298 -18.02 3.42 -3.17
CA PRO A 298 -19.11 3.87 -2.30
C PRO A 298 -19.77 2.71 -1.55
N PRO A 299 -20.20 2.91 -0.29
CA PRO A 299 -20.93 1.88 0.44
C PRO A 299 -22.25 1.54 -0.24
N GLY A 300 -22.64 0.27 -0.20
CA GLY A 300 -23.89 -0.21 -0.80
C GLY A 300 -23.90 -0.24 -2.34
N GLU A 301 -22.88 0.27 -3.01
CA GLU A 301 -22.82 0.27 -4.47
C GLU A 301 -22.00 -0.89 -5.03
N ALA A 302 -22.54 -1.55 -6.07
CA ALA A 302 -21.83 -2.53 -6.89
C ALA A 302 -20.95 -1.88 -7.97
N ARG A 303 -20.42 -0.69 -7.71
CA ARG A 303 -19.58 0.06 -8.64
C ARG A 303 -18.49 0.79 -7.86
N ALA A 304 -17.25 0.74 -8.35
CA ALA A 304 -16.21 1.67 -7.95
C ALA A 304 -16.17 2.82 -8.96
N ARG A 305 -15.85 4.01 -8.47
CA ARG A 305 -15.66 5.23 -9.24
C ARG A 305 -14.17 5.49 -9.35
N VAL A 306 -13.70 5.82 -10.55
CA VAL A 306 -12.30 6.13 -10.83
C VAL A 306 -12.24 7.58 -11.29
N PHE A 307 -11.51 8.41 -10.57
CA PHE A 307 -11.29 9.81 -10.88
C PHE A 307 -9.84 9.99 -11.36
N PRO A 308 -9.62 10.42 -12.61
CA PRO A 308 -8.28 10.73 -13.10
C PRO A 308 -7.64 11.88 -12.29
N VAL A 309 -6.34 11.78 -12.04
CA VAL A 309 -5.55 12.80 -11.35
C VAL A 309 -4.39 13.21 -12.25
N ASP A 310 -4.40 14.47 -12.68
CA ASP A 310 -3.34 15.06 -13.51
C ASP A 310 -2.14 15.47 -12.65
N LEU A 311 -1.29 14.48 -12.32
CA LEU A 311 -0.04 14.71 -11.59
C LEU A 311 0.91 15.70 -12.30
N PRO A 312 1.13 15.66 -13.64
CA PRO A 312 1.89 16.68 -14.35
C PRO A 312 1.39 18.11 -14.08
N ALA A 313 0.08 18.35 -14.14
CA ALA A 313 -0.49 19.67 -13.84
C ALA A 313 -0.34 20.06 -12.37
N MET A 314 -0.43 19.11 -11.44
CA MET A 314 -0.14 19.36 -10.01
C MET A 314 1.32 19.76 -9.80
N LEU A 315 2.26 19.07 -10.44
CA LEU A 315 3.68 19.41 -10.43
C LEU A 315 3.92 20.83 -10.95
N ALA A 316 3.29 21.19 -12.08
CA ALA A 316 3.40 22.53 -12.64
C ALA A 316 2.93 23.63 -11.67
N ARG A 317 1.79 23.43 -11.00
CA ARG A 317 1.26 24.38 -9.98
C ARG A 317 2.15 24.49 -8.74
N ALA A 318 2.78 23.39 -8.35
CA ALA A 318 3.70 23.34 -7.22
C ALA A 318 5.13 23.78 -7.57
N ASN A 319 5.38 24.25 -8.80
CA ASN A 319 6.71 24.57 -9.32
C ASN A 319 7.73 23.44 -9.11
N ARG A 320 7.29 22.19 -9.31
CA ARG A 320 8.13 20.99 -9.28
C ARG A 320 8.16 20.38 -10.68
N ASP A 321 9.31 19.87 -11.10
CA ASP A 321 9.47 19.35 -12.46
C ASP A 321 9.24 17.85 -12.57
N VAL A 322 9.88 17.08 -11.67
CA VAL A 322 9.88 15.62 -11.67
C VAL A 322 9.55 15.10 -10.27
N LEU A 323 8.83 13.99 -10.19
CA LEU A 323 8.48 13.33 -8.94
C LEU A 323 8.43 11.81 -9.11
N PHE A 324 9.15 11.08 -8.27
CA PHE A 324 8.98 9.62 -8.14
C PHE A 324 7.58 9.27 -7.61
N THR A 325 6.96 8.24 -8.19
CA THR A 325 5.62 7.76 -7.83
C THR A 325 5.62 6.32 -7.30
N SER A 326 6.78 5.65 -7.27
CA SER A 326 6.98 4.30 -6.74
C SER A 326 7.70 4.31 -5.39
N VAL A 327 7.53 3.23 -4.62
CA VAL A 327 8.30 2.93 -3.40
C VAL A 327 9.13 1.67 -3.65
N PRO A 328 10.45 1.68 -3.37
CA PRO A 328 11.30 0.52 -3.54
C PRO A 328 11.09 -0.50 -2.41
N PRO A 329 11.07 -1.80 -2.72
CA PRO A 329 11.04 -2.85 -1.71
C PRO A 329 12.29 -2.79 -0.83
N ALA A 330 12.13 -3.06 0.47
CA ALA A 330 13.20 -2.91 1.45
C ALA A 330 14.09 -4.14 1.65
N PHE A 331 13.53 -5.34 1.41
CA PHE A 331 14.08 -6.60 1.87
C PHE A 331 14.33 -7.56 0.71
N PRO A 332 15.42 -7.38 -0.06
CA PRO A 332 15.81 -8.36 -1.06
C PRO A 332 16.20 -9.70 -0.40
N ARG A 333 16.10 -10.79 -1.16
CA ARG A 333 16.47 -12.14 -0.70
C ARG A 333 17.83 -12.53 -1.29
N THR A 334 18.71 -13.09 -0.46
CA THR A 334 20.04 -13.55 -0.89
C THR A 334 19.95 -14.63 -1.95
N GLY A 335 20.78 -14.51 -2.99
CA GLY A 335 20.83 -15.46 -4.11
C GLY A 335 19.55 -15.54 -4.95
N ARG A 336 18.57 -14.66 -4.75
CA ARG A 336 17.32 -14.63 -5.52
C ARG A 336 17.21 -13.34 -6.34
N PRO A 337 16.59 -13.37 -7.53
CA PRO A 337 16.36 -12.17 -8.31
C PRO A 337 15.57 -11.11 -7.52
N PHE A 338 16.13 -9.92 -7.45
CA PHE A 338 15.49 -8.69 -7.04
C PHE A 338 15.15 -7.88 -8.29
N ALA A 339 13.88 -7.48 -8.39
CA ALA A 339 13.39 -6.60 -9.46
C ALA A 339 12.63 -5.42 -8.86
N TYR A 340 12.92 -4.21 -9.30
CA TYR A 340 12.18 -3.01 -8.91
C TYR A 340 11.88 -2.17 -10.15
N GLN A 341 10.60 -1.89 -10.40
CA GLN A 341 10.17 -1.01 -11.47
C GLN A 341 9.99 0.41 -10.90
N PRO A 342 10.94 1.34 -11.10
CA PRO A 342 10.72 2.72 -10.74
C PRO A 342 9.64 3.33 -11.64
N THR A 343 8.82 4.20 -11.05
CA THR A 343 7.89 5.05 -11.77
C THR A 343 8.07 6.49 -11.30
N ALA A 344 7.91 7.43 -12.22
CA ALA A 344 8.01 8.85 -11.96
C ALA A 344 7.17 9.59 -13.01
N VAL A 345 6.81 10.82 -12.67
CA VAL A 345 6.03 11.72 -13.53
C VAL A 345 6.77 13.04 -13.65
N SER A 346 6.69 13.66 -14.84
CA SER A 346 7.22 15.00 -15.10
C SER A 346 6.17 15.87 -15.76
N ARG A 347 6.23 17.17 -15.47
CA ARG A 347 5.43 18.18 -16.19
C ARG A 347 5.94 18.47 -17.60
N ASN A 348 7.17 18.05 -17.92
CA ASN A 348 7.87 18.36 -19.17
C ASN A 348 8.00 17.15 -20.13
N GLY A 349 7.27 16.05 -19.88
CA GLY A 349 7.21 14.89 -20.77
C GLY A 349 7.70 13.58 -20.15
N PRO A 350 8.12 12.59 -20.97
CA PRO A 350 8.49 11.26 -20.48
C PRO A 350 9.77 11.30 -19.63
N VAL A 351 9.81 10.44 -18.62
CA VAL A 351 10.93 10.35 -17.67
C VAL A 351 11.84 9.18 -18.03
N THR A 352 13.15 9.39 -17.90
CA THR A 352 14.18 8.36 -18.02
C THR A 352 14.83 8.11 -16.66
N PHE A 353 15.36 6.90 -16.46
CA PHE A 353 15.97 6.50 -15.18
C PHE A 353 17.45 6.17 -15.33
N ARG A 354 18.22 6.49 -14.30
CA ARG A 354 19.64 6.15 -14.20
C ARG A 354 19.99 5.74 -12.77
N LEU A 355 20.81 4.69 -12.64
CA LEU A 355 21.46 4.35 -11.37
C LEU A 355 22.66 5.28 -11.17
N GLU A 356 22.72 5.95 -10.02
CA GLU A 356 23.82 6.84 -9.64
C GLU A 356 24.73 6.21 -8.57
N ASP A 357 24.16 5.47 -7.62
CA ASP A 357 24.88 4.73 -6.58
C ASP A 357 24.16 3.39 -6.39
N HIS A 358 24.90 2.28 -6.40
CA HIS A 358 24.33 0.93 -6.35
C HIS A 358 25.41 -0.13 -6.10
N PRO A 359 25.04 -1.31 -5.56
CA PRO A 359 25.98 -2.43 -5.45
C PRO A 359 26.45 -2.91 -6.82
N SER A 360 27.61 -3.58 -6.84
CA SER A 360 28.15 -4.22 -8.05
C SER A 360 27.13 -5.21 -8.62
N THR A 361 27.08 -5.34 -9.94
CA THR A 361 26.15 -6.18 -10.73
C THR A 361 24.68 -5.76 -10.75
N MET A 362 24.27 -4.76 -9.95
CA MET A 362 22.95 -4.15 -10.11
C MET A 362 22.91 -3.34 -11.41
N ALA A 363 21.86 -3.51 -12.21
CA ALA A 363 21.73 -2.87 -13.51
C ALA A 363 20.28 -2.43 -13.78
N LEU A 364 20.14 -1.45 -14.67
CA LEU A 364 18.86 -1.11 -15.28
C LEU A 364 18.69 -1.91 -16.56
N ALA A 365 17.59 -2.66 -16.66
CA ALA A 365 17.17 -3.30 -17.88
C ALA A 365 16.62 -2.26 -18.89
N PRO A 366 16.52 -2.61 -20.19
CA PRO A 366 16.02 -1.69 -21.22
C PRO A 366 14.61 -1.14 -20.97
N ASN A 367 13.77 -1.87 -20.22
CA ASN A 367 12.45 -1.44 -19.79
C ASN A 367 12.46 -0.51 -18.55
N GLY A 368 13.64 -0.11 -18.08
CA GLY A 368 13.84 0.74 -16.90
C GLY A 368 13.73 0.00 -15.56
N ALA A 369 13.54 -1.33 -15.55
CA ALA A 369 13.52 -2.09 -14.31
C ALA A 369 14.94 -2.23 -13.73
N VAL A 370 15.09 -1.99 -12.43
CA VAL A 370 16.30 -2.33 -11.67
C VAL A 370 16.30 -3.83 -11.44
N ASN A 371 17.30 -4.52 -11.95
CA ASN A 371 17.50 -5.95 -11.76
C ASN A 371 18.82 -6.21 -11.04
N TRP A 372 18.77 -7.12 -10.09
CA TRP A 372 19.93 -7.53 -9.32
C TRP A 372 19.73 -8.93 -8.74
N THR A 373 20.80 -9.69 -8.55
CA THR A 373 20.76 -10.89 -7.71
C THR A 373 21.75 -10.66 -6.57
N PRO A 374 21.28 -10.43 -5.34
CA PRO A 374 22.19 -10.23 -4.22
C PRO A 374 23.12 -11.44 -4.06
N PRO A 375 24.38 -11.22 -3.71
CA PRO A 375 25.31 -12.32 -3.44
C PRO A 375 24.79 -13.20 -2.29
N LEU A 376 25.33 -14.42 -2.19
CA LEU A 376 24.96 -15.36 -1.14
C LEU A 376 25.36 -14.87 0.26
N ASP A 377 26.43 -14.07 0.33
CA ASP A 377 26.93 -13.41 1.54
C ASP A 377 26.94 -11.88 1.32
N PRO A 378 25.77 -11.22 1.40
CA PRO A 378 25.70 -9.78 1.23
C PRO A 378 26.19 -9.06 2.50
N PRO A 379 26.58 -7.77 2.38
CA PRO A 379 26.68 -6.92 3.56
C PRO A 379 25.33 -6.80 4.29
N PRO A 380 25.33 -6.36 5.56
CA PRO A 380 24.12 -6.02 6.32
C PRO A 380 23.06 -5.22 5.56
N PHE A 381 23.52 -4.27 4.75
CA PHE A 381 22.71 -3.40 3.93
C PHE A 381 23.54 -2.90 2.73
N CYS A 382 22.84 -2.41 1.72
CA CYS A 382 23.44 -1.60 0.66
C CYS A 382 22.52 -0.41 0.31
N ASP A 383 23.14 0.74 0.04
CA ASP A 383 22.42 1.93 -0.38
C ASP A 383 22.33 1.97 -1.92
N VAL A 384 21.20 2.46 -2.42
CA VAL A 384 20.92 2.61 -3.85
C VAL A 384 20.35 4.00 -4.08
N LYS A 385 20.81 4.66 -5.14
CA LYS A 385 20.35 5.97 -5.59
C LYS A 385 19.97 5.93 -7.06
N LEU A 386 18.72 6.25 -7.35
CA LEU A 386 18.20 6.43 -8.71
C LEU A 386 17.89 7.90 -8.99
N ALA A 387 18.23 8.33 -10.19
CA ALA A 387 17.79 9.60 -10.75
C ALA A 387 16.68 9.36 -11.78
N ALA A 388 15.65 10.20 -11.73
CA ALA A 388 14.60 10.33 -12.72
C ALA A 388 14.79 11.67 -13.44
N SER A 389 14.91 11.68 -14.77
CA SER A 389 15.17 12.89 -15.55
C SER A 389 14.17 13.07 -16.68
N ASP A 390 13.75 14.32 -16.89
CA ASP A 390 12.92 14.71 -18.02
C ASP A 390 13.76 15.23 -19.21
N PRO A 391 13.15 15.49 -20.39
CA PRO A 391 13.89 15.93 -21.58
C PRO A 391 14.55 17.31 -21.44
N THR A 392 14.16 18.11 -20.43
CA THR A 392 14.73 19.43 -20.15
C THR A 392 15.95 19.36 -19.22
N GLY A 393 16.32 18.17 -18.76
CA GLY A 393 17.42 17.94 -17.83
C GLY A 393 17.06 18.17 -16.36
N ARG A 394 15.80 18.46 -16.05
CA ARG A 394 15.32 18.51 -14.65
C ARG A 394 15.22 17.09 -14.10
N ARG A 395 15.45 16.95 -12.79
CA ARG A 395 15.53 15.64 -12.16
C ARG A 395 14.99 15.60 -10.74
N ASP A 396 14.54 14.41 -10.35
CA ASP A 396 14.31 14.00 -8.96
C ASP A 396 15.22 12.81 -8.62
N THR A 397 15.43 12.55 -7.33
CA THR A 397 16.27 11.46 -6.85
C THR A 397 15.55 10.63 -5.81
N GLN A 398 15.64 9.32 -5.94
CA GLN A 398 15.18 8.37 -4.94
C GLN A 398 16.37 7.60 -4.38
N ALA A 399 16.66 7.80 -3.10
CA ALA A 399 17.66 7.05 -2.35
C ALA A 399 16.96 6.07 -1.39
N PHE A 400 17.42 4.82 -1.37
CA PHE A 400 16.87 3.79 -0.48
C PHE A 400 17.93 2.78 -0.05
N ARG A 401 17.70 2.18 1.11
CA ARG A 401 18.58 1.18 1.72
C ARG A 401 17.98 -0.19 1.62
N LEU A 402 18.60 -1.10 0.89
CA LEU A 402 18.22 -2.50 0.92
C LEU A 402 18.83 -3.14 2.17
N VAL A 403 18.02 -3.85 2.97
CA VAL A 403 18.47 -4.47 4.21
C VAL A 403 18.35 -5.98 4.09
N PHE A 404 19.37 -6.69 4.56
CA PHE A 404 19.39 -8.14 4.65
C PHE A 404 19.17 -8.57 6.10
N PRO A 405 17.96 -8.98 6.49
CA PRO A 405 17.73 -9.48 7.84
C PRO A 405 18.66 -10.67 8.14
N LYS A 406 19.23 -10.69 9.35
CA LYS A 406 19.96 -11.87 9.80
C LYS A 406 18.96 -13.03 9.87
N LYS A 407 19.26 -14.12 9.17
CA LYS A 407 18.65 -15.41 9.50
C LYS A 407 19.26 -15.84 10.83
N ASP A 408 18.57 -15.65 11.93
CA ASP A 408 19.02 -16.30 13.17
C ASP A 408 19.04 -17.82 12.91
N ALA A 409 20.22 -18.42 13.11
CA ALA A 409 20.51 -19.80 12.79
C ALA A 409 19.55 -20.75 13.53
N VAL A 410 18.99 -21.68 12.75
CA VAL A 410 18.15 -22.78 13.22
C VAL A 410 18.87 -23.59 14.30
N ALA A 411 18.22 -23.79 15.44
CA ALA A 411 18.41 -24.97 16.28
C ALA A 411 17.05 -25.62 16.56
N VAL A 412 16.37 -26.10 15.52
CA VAL A 412 15.41 -27.19 15.69
C VAL A 412 16.24 -28.47 15.78
N ARG A 413 16.45 -28.99 16.99
CA ARG A 413 16.77 -30.42 17.14
C ARG A 413 15.57 -31.19 16.58
N PRO A 414 15.73 -32.01 15.53
CA PRO A 414 14.61 -32.81 15.06
C PRO A 414 14.20 -33.80 16.16
N PRO A 415 12.90 -34.04 16.39
CA PRO A 415 12.47 -35.22 17.14
C PRO A 415 12.99 -36.46 16.40
N ARG A 416 13.50 -37.45 17.15
CA ARG A 416 13.92 -38.76 16.61
C ARG A 416 12.82 -39.32 15.72
N LYS A 417 13.09 -39.46 14.42
CA LYS A 417 12.21 -40.16 13.47
C LYS A 417 12.25 -41.67 13.77
N GLY A 418 11.11 -42.25 14.11
CA GLY A 418 10.81 -43.64 13.75
C GLY A 418 10.52 -43.73 12.24
N PRO A 419 10.70 -44.90 11.61
CA PRO A 419 10.65 -45.01 10.15
C PRO A 419 9.22 -44.80 9.64
N SER A 420 8.99 -43.69 8.94
CA SER A 420 7.75 -43.48 8.16
C SER A 420 8.05 -43.79 6.70
N ARG A 421 7.28 -44.72 6.14
CA ARG A 421 7.31 -45.12 4.71
C ARG A 421 7.07 -43.90 3.82
N VAL A 422 7.97 -43.68 2.88
CA VAL A 422 7.82 -42.71 1.79
C VAL A 422 6.94 -43.34 0.71
N ASN A 423 5.77 -42.75 0.45
CA ASN A 423 5.08 -42.98 -0.81
C ASN A 423 5.71 -42.09 -1.90
N PRO A 424 5.82 -42.59 -3.15
CA PRO A 424 6.42 -41.82 -4.24
C PRO A 424 5.61 -40.56 -4.59
N PRO A 425 6.26 -39.55 -5.20
CA PRO A 425 5.66 -38.25 -5.45
C PRO A 425 4.50 -38.35 -6.45
N VAL A 426 3.35 -37.80 -6.07
CA VAL A 426 2.24 -37.55 -6.98
C VAL A 426 2.64 -36.37 -7.88
N LYS A 427 2.55 -36.59 -9.18
CA LYS A 427 2.81 -35.62 -10.25
C LYS A 427 1.89 -34.41 -10.09
N ASP A 428 2.45 -33.20 -10.07
CA ASP A 428 1.68 -31.94 -9.98
C ASP A 428 0.61 -31.89 -11.09
N PRO A 429 -0.65 -31.52 -10.77
CA PRO A 429 -1.65 -31.24 -11.79
C PRO A 429 -1.29 -29.93 -12.54
N PRO A 430 -1.65 -29.82 -13.83
CA PRO A 430 -1.29 -28.67 -14.65
C PRO A 430 -1.96 -27.38 -14.16
N ASP A 431 -1.26 -26.26 -14.35
CA ASP A 431 -1.66 -24.87 -14.14
C ASP A 431 -3.17 -24.61 -14.30
N SER A 432 -3.95 -24.81 -13.24
CA SER A 432 -5.31 -24.28 -13.18
C SER A 432 -5.21 -22.83 -12.76
N ASN A 433 -5.26 -21.91 -13.73
CA ASN A 433 -5.52 -20.50 -13.46
C ASN A 433 -6.83 -20.41 -12.65
N PRO A 434 -6.79 -20.05 -11.35
CA PRO A 434 -7.98 -20.01 -10.53
C PRO A 434 -8.83 -18.77 -10.83
N PHE A 435 -8.29 -17.80 -11.57
CA PHE A 435 -9.12 -16.78 -12.19
C PHE A 435 -9.76 -17.38 -13.44
N GLY A 436 -11.08 -17.25 -13.55
CA GLY A 436 -11.84 -17.67 -14.73
C GLY A 436 -11.32 -17.10 -16.06
N PRO A 437 -12.00 -17.37 -17.19
CA PRO A 437 -11.53 -16.98 -18.51
C PRO A 437 -11.21 -15.47 -18.59
N LYS A 438 -10.16 -15.13 -19.34
CA LYS A 438 -9.76 -13.74 -19.61
C LYS A 438 -10.98 -12.96 -20.10
N ILE A 439 -11.47 -12.00 -19.30
CA ILE A 439 -12.57 -11.13 -19.69
C ILE A 439 -12.01 -10.08 -20.65
N ASP A 440 -12.57 -10.00 -21.85
CA ASP A 440 -12.21 -8.98 -22.83
C ASP A 440 -12.44 -7.58 -22.25
N PRO A 441 -11.57 -6.60 -22.55
CA PRO A 441 -11.72 -5.26 -22.02
C PRO A 441 -13.04 -4.65 -22.53
N PRO A 442 -13.90 -4.09 -21.66
CA PRO A 442 -15.02 -3.28 -22.13
C PRO A 442 -14.48 -2.04 -22.85
N LYS A 443 -15.09 -1.69 -23.99
CA LYS A 443 -14.82 -0.42 -24.69
C LYS A 443 -15.14 0.74 -23.74
N ILE A 444 -14.14 1.54 -23.41
CA ILE A 444 -14.33 2.80 -22.69
C ILE A 444 -14.63 3.88 -23.75
N GLU A 445 -15.89 4.32 -23.81
CA GLU A 445 -16.23 5.56 -24.51
C GLU A 445 -15.89 6.73 -23.59
N PHE A 446 -14.88 7.51 -23.96
CA PHE A 446 -14.62 8.79 -23.32
C PHE A 446 -15.69 9.78 -23.79
N PRO A 447 -16.32 10.56 -22.89
CA PRO A 447 -17.07 11.73 -23.33
C PRO A 447 -16.09 12.67 -24.06
N PRO A 448 -16.51 13.31 -25.17
CA PRO A 448 -15.66 14.24 -25.89
C PRO A 448 -15.22 15.37 -24.94
N PRO A 449 -13.99 15.89 -25.10
CA PRO A 449 -13.48 16.96 -24.25
C PRO A 449 -14.42 18.17 -24.31
N VAL A 450 -14.80 18.67 -23.13
CA VAL A 450 -15.52 19.94 -23.01
C VAL A 450 -14.61 21.03 -23.57
N ARG A 451 -15.01 21.64 -24.69
CA ARG A 451 -14.31 22.79 -25.25
C ARG A 451 -14.26 23.89 -24.18
N PRO A 452 -13.12 24.57 -23.97
CA PRO A 452 -13.11 25.78 -23.17
C PRO A 452 -14.11 26.81 -23.75
N PRO A 453 -14.75 27.64 -22.90
CA PRO A 453 -15.63 28.69 -23.39
C PRO A 453 -14.88 29.56 -24.40
N GLY A 454 -15.41 29.62 -25.63
CA GLY A 454 -14.79 30.34 -26.72
C GLY A 454 -14.62 31.81 -26.37
N THR A 455 -13.40 32.30 -26.44
CA THR A 455 -13.10 33.71 -26.56
C THR A 455 -13.78 34.23 -27.83
N ALA A 456 -14.74 35.13 -27.65
CA ALA A 456 -15.34 35.86 -28.76
C ALA A 456 -14.22 36.56 -29.57
N PRO A 457 -14.26 36.51 -30.91
CA PRO A 457 -13.28 37.21 -31.72
C PRO A 457 -13.40 38.72 -31.49
N LEU A 458 -12.29 39.35 -31.10
CA LEU A 458 -12.16 40.80 -31.05
C LEU A 458 -12.48 41.37 -32.44
N ARG A 459 -13.53 42.20 -32.52
CA ARG A 459 -13.84 42.99 -33.71
C ARG A 459 -12.63 43.88 -34.06
N PRO A 460 -12.18 43.92 -35.33
CA PRO A 460 -11.17 44.87 -35.74
C PRO A 460 -11.74 46.30 -35.65
N VAL A 461 -11.07 47.13 -34.86
CA VAL A 461 -11.31 48.58 -34.79
C VAL A 461 -10.86 49.19 -36.12
N ARG A 462 -11.80 49.79 -36.88
CA ARG A 462 -11.46 50.59 -38.05
C ARG A 462 -10.80 51.89 -37.59
N PRO A 463 -9.72 52.36 -38.26
CA PRO A 463 -9.16 53.68 -37.97
C PRO A 463 -10.17 54.78 -38.35
N ARG A 464 -10.40 55.71 -37.41
CA ARG A 464 -11.09 56.98 -37.70
C ARG A 464 -10.18 57.83 -38.59
N ALA A 465 -10.70 58.27 -39.73
CA ALA A 465 -10.12 59.37 -40.48
C ALA A 465 -10.28 60.67 -39.67
N SER A 466 -9.18 61.41 -39.51
CA SER A 466 -9.18 62.77 -38.98
C SER A 466 -9.69 63.73 -40.07
N PRO A 467 -10.50 64.75 -39.73
CA PRO A 467 -10.53 66.00 -40.49
C PRO A 467 -9.28 66.85 -40.19
#